data_AF-A0A2D5IRB0-F1
#
_entry.id   AF-A0A2D5IRB0-F1
#
_cell.length_a   1.000
_cell.length_b   1.000
_cell.length_c   1.000
_cell.angle_alpha   90.00
_cell.angle_beta   90.00
_cell.angle_gamma   90.00
#
_symmetry.space_group_name_H-M   'P 1'
#
loop_
_entity.id
_entity.type
_entity.pdbx_description
1 polymer ?
#
loop_
_entity_poly.entity_id
_entity_poly.type
_entity_poly.pdbx_seq_one_letter_code
_entity_poly.pdbx_strand_id
1 'polypeptide(L)'
;MPETATETVPGYQVLARRYRSRNFGEVVGQESIAETLERAIERDRTAHAYLFCGTRGVGKTSMARIFARALNATGSEGEGKAVEDAILRGEDMDVVEIDGASNNGVQDARDLIANASIRPARSPFKIYIIDEVHMLSNAAFNALLKTMEEPP
;
A
#
# COMPACT_ATOMS: atom_id res chain seq x y z
N MET A 1 6.57 -24.40 -42.49
CA MET A 1 7.00 -23.06 -42.07
C MET A 1 6.84 -23.02 -40.55
N PRO A 2 7.91 -23.09 -39.75
CA PRO A 2 7.77 -23.03 -38.30
C PRO A 2 7.48 -21.58 -37.86
N GLU A 3 6.47 -21.42 -37.00
CA GLU A 3 6.13 -20.17 -36.31
C GLU A 3 7.29 -19.75 -35.39
N THR A 4 7.87 -18.59 -35.68
CA THR A 4 8.88 -17.97 -34.82
C THR A 4 8.21 -17.44 -33.56
N ALA A 5 8.36 -18.13 -32.44
CA ALA A 5 7.99 -17.63 -31.13
C ALA A 5 8.71 -16.29 -30.89
N THR A 6 7.94 -15.22 -30.69
CA THR A 6 8.48 -13.90 -30.39
C THR A 6 8.98 -13.93 -28.95
N GLU A 7 10.29 -14.08 -28.78
CA GLU A 7 10.95 -14.03 -27.48
C GLU A 7 10.80 -12.61 -26.93
N THR A 8 9.94 -12.43 -25.92
CA THR A 8 9.77 -11.13 -25.26
C THR A 8 11.02 -10.82 -24.46
N VAL A 9 11.89 -9.99 -25.02
CA VAL A 9 13.07 -9.45 -24.31
C VAL A 9 12.57 -8.73 -23.05
N PRO A 10 13.08 -9.05 -21.84
CA PRO A 10 12.69 -8.36 -20.63
C PRO A 10 13.01 -6.87 -20.80
N GLY A 11 11.98 -6.03 -20.80
CA GLY A 11 12.16 -4.58 -20.89
C GLY A 11 13.07 -4.08 -19.77
N TYR A 12 13.87 -3.04 -20.07
CA TYR A 12 14.75 -2.43 -19.08
C TYR A 12 13.94 -1.97 -17.86
N GLN A 13 14.22 -2.56 -16.70
CA GLN A 13 13.60 -2.18 -15.43
C GLN A 13 14.67 -1.58 -14.51
N VAL A 14 14.37 -0.40 -13.97
CA VAL A 14 15.25 0.27 -12.99
C VAL A 14 15.43 -0.63 -11.76
N LEU A 15 16.68 -0.75 -11.30
CA LEU A 15 17.07 -1.65 -10.19
C LEU A 15 16.22 -1.43 -8.94
N ALA A 16 15.92 -0.17 -8.61
CA ALA A 16 15.08 0.20 -7.47
C ALA A 16 13.66 -0.39 -7.52
N ARG A 17 13.13 -0.67 -8.72
CA ARG A 17 11.84 -1.35 -8.89
C ARG A 17 12.00 -2.87 -8.90
N ARG A 18 13.08 -3.37 -9.50
CA ARG A 18 13.38 -4.81 -9.58
C ARG A 18 13.65 -5.43 -8.20
N TYR A 19 14.37 -4.70 -7.34
CA TYR A 19 14.78 -5.15 -6.00
C TYR A 19 13.96 -4.51 -4.88
N ARG A 20 12.75 -4.02 -5.17
CA ARG A 20 11.85 -3.53 -4.12
C ARG A 20 11.41 -4.74 -3.27
N SER A 21 11.65 -4.66 -1.96
CA SER A 21 11.26 -5.68 -1.00
C SER A 21 9.78 -6.05 -1.13
N ARG A 22 9.48 -7.35 -1.10
CA ARG A 22 8.14 -7.92 -1.28
C ARG A 22 7.54 -8.47 0.01
N ASN A 23 8.38 -8.74 1.01
CA ASN A 23 8.00 -9.23 2.33
C ASN A 23 8.88 -8.58 3.39
N PHE A 24 8.49 -8.73 4.66
CA PHE A 24 9.19 -8.15 5.80
C PHE A 24 10.64 -8.63 5.93
N GLY A 25 10.92 -9.89 5.62
CA GLY A 25 12.28 -10.46 5.64
C GLY A 25 13.24 -9.91 4.59
N GLU A 26 12.71 -9.28 3.52
CA GLU A 26 13.50 -8.61 2.49
C GLU A 26 13.76 -7.12 2.81
N VAL A 27 13.23 -6.59 3.91
CA VAL A 27 13.48 -5.21 4.33
C VAL A 27 14.85 -5.13 5.00
N VAL A 28 15.70 -4.22 4.52
CA VAL A 28 17.07 -4.05 5.03
C VAL A 28 17.14 -2.86 5.99
N GLY A 29 17.67 -3.07 7.20
CA GLY A 29 17.98 -2.02 8.16
C GLY A 29 16.77 -1.43 8.90
N GLN A 30 15.59 -2.03 8.75
CA GLN A 30 14.35 -1.65 9.45
C GLN A 30 13.68 -2.87 10.11
N GLU A 31 14.49 -3.83 10.56
CA GLU A 31 14.06 -5.14 11.07
C GLU A 31 13.14 -4.99 12.29
N SER A 32 13.43 -4.04 13.18
CA SER A 32 12.60 -3.78 14.38
C SER A 32 11.20 -3.28 14.04
N ILE A 33 11.06 -2.49 12.97
CA ILE A 33 9.76 -1.99 12.49
C ILE A 33 9.00 -3.13 11.81
N ALA A 34 9.68 -3.90 10.95
CA ALA A 34 9.11 -5.07 10.31
C ALA A 34 8.54 -6.05 11.35
N GLU A 35 9.34 -6.41 12.36
CA GLU A 35 8.93 -7.31 13.45
C GLU A 35 7.76 -6.74 14.27
N THR A 36 7.74 -5.42 14.49
CA THR A 36 6.63 -4.77 15.21
C THR A 36 5.31 -4.89 14.44
N LEU A 37 5.35 -4.70 13.12
CA LEU A 37 4.17 -4.81 12.26
C LEU A 37 3.70 -6.26 12.11
N GLU A 38 4.63 -7.22 11.95
CA GLU A 38 4.32 -8.65 11.94
C GLU A 38 3.62 -9.06 13.24
N ARG A 39 4.18 -8.70 14.40
CA ARG A 39 3.58 -8.98 15.70
C ARG A 39 2.21 -8.32 15.89
N ALA A 40 1.98 -7.15 15.31
CA ALA A 40 0.68 -6.48 15.38
C ALA A 40 -0.39 -7.30 14.62
N ILE A 41 -0.04 -7.86 13.46
CA ILE A 41 -0.92 -8.74 12.68
C ILE A 41 -1.17 -10.04 13.43
N GLU A 42 -0.11 -10.72 13.89
CA GLU A 42 -0.22 -11.99 14.61
C GLU A 42 -1.09 -11.92 15.87
N ARG A 43 -1.07 -10.76 16.54
CA ARG A 43 -1.80 -10.54 17.79
C ARG A 43 -3.19 -9.96 17.57
N ASP A 44 -3.59 -9.71 16.32
CA ASP A 44 -4.83 -9.00 15.98
C ASP A 44 -4.95 -7.66 16.73
N ARG A 45 -3.85 -6.90 16.74
CA ARG A 45 -3.70 -5.60 17.43
C ARG A 45 -3.23 -4.51 16.47
N THR A 46 -3.77 -4.51 15.27
CA THR A 46 -3.48 -3.50 14.26
C THR A 46 -4.25 -2.21 14.56
N ALA A 47 -3.64 -1.07 14.29
CA ALA A 47 -4.28 0.24 14.38
C ALA A 47 -4.99 0.57 13.05
N HIS A 48 -5.91 1.53 13.07
CA HIS A 48 -6.56 2.01 11.86
C HIS A 48 -5.69 2.98 11.04
N ALA A 49 -4.69 3.61 11.66
CA ALA A 49 -3.80 4.56 11.01
C ALA A 49 -2.34 4.35 11.41
N TYR A 50 -1.44 4.38 10.42
CA TYR A 50 0.00 4.27 10.59
C TYR A 50 0.70 5.41 9.85
N LEU A 51 1.65 6.07 10.51
CA LEU A 51 2.47 7.11 9.91
C LEU A 51 3.91 6.61 9.78
N PHE A 52 4.35 6.42 8.53
CA PHE A 52 5.74 6.09 8.22
C PHE A 52 6.54 7.38 7.99
N CYS A 53 7.51 7.67 8.87
CA CYS A 53 8.37 8.84 8.78
C CYS A 53 9.82 8.46 8.43
N GLY A 54 10.51 9.35 7.73
CA GLY A 54 11.92 9.17 7.36
C GLY A 54 12.27 9.86 6.06
N THR A 55 13.57 9.91 5.75
CA THR A 55 14.08 10.54 4.52
C THR A 55 13.59 9.82 3.26
N ARG A 56 13.73 10.46 2.09
CA ARG A 56 13.36 9.84 0.82
C ARG A 56 14.23 8.60 0.55
N GLY A 57 13.62 7.52 0.08
CA GLY A 57 14.34 6.30 -0.32
C GLY A 57 14.56 5.26 0.79
N VAL A 58 14.21 5.53 2.05
CA VAL A 58 14.37 4.55 3.16
C VAL A 58 13.34 3.41 3.17
N GLY A 59 12.46 3.35 2.17
CA GLY A 59 11.49 2.26 2.04
C GLY A 59 10.12 2.49 2.69
N LYS A 60 9.73 3.74 3.00
CA LYS A 60 8.41 4.06 3.60
C LYS A 60 7.22 3.45 2.82
N THR A 61 7.08 3.80 1.55
CA THR A 61 6.01 3.30 0.67
C THR A 61 6.13 1.79 0.45
N SER A 62 7.36 1.26 0.37
CA SER A 62 7.59 -0.18 0.27
C SER A 62 7.08 -0.93 1.51
N MET A 63 7.41 -0.44 2.71
CA MET A 63 6.94 -1.00 3.97
C MET A 63 5.41 -0.94 4.07
N ALA A 64 4.80 0.18 3.69
CA ALA A 64 3.35 0.32 3.65
C ALA A 64 2.67 -0.73 2.75
N ARG A 65 3.22 -0.98 1.55
CA ARG A 65 2.71 -2.03 0.64
C ARG A 65 2.90 -3.44 1.19
N ILE A 66 4.06 -3.72 1.80
CA ILE A 66 4.32 -5.03 2.43
C ILE A 66 3.32 -5.28 3.56
N PHE A 67 3.07 -4.26 4.38
CA PHE A 67 2.11 -4.34 5.47
C PHE A 67 0.67 -4.52 4.96
N ALA A 68 0.26 -3.74 3.95
CA ALA A 68 -1.05 -3.89 3.31
C ALA A 68 -1.23 -5.28 2.69
N ARG A 69 -0.19 -5.83 2.05
CA ARG A 69 -0.18 -7.20 1.53
C ARG A 69 -0.41 -8.21 2.64
N ALA A 70 0.30 -8.07 3.76
CA ALA A 70 0.18 -8.99 4.88
C ALA A 70 -1.20 -8.93 5.56
N LEU A 71 -1.80 -7.74 5.67
CA LEU A 71 -3.16 -7.56 6.17
C LEU A 71 -4.23 -8.18 5.27
N ASN A 72 -4.07 -8.06 3.95
CA ASN A 72 -5.02 -8.56 2.96
C ASN A 72 -4.68 -9.96 2.40
N ALA A 73 -3.72 -10.65 3.00
CA ALA A 73 -3.33 -11.99 2.58
C ALA A 73 -4.46 -13.00 2.89
N THR A 74 -5.13 -13.49 1.85
CA THR A 74 -6.23 -14.48 1.97
C THR A 74 -5.81 -15.90 1.57
N GLY A 75 -4.57 -16.09 1.13
CA GLY A 75 -4.01 -17.39 0.76
C GLY A 75 -2.83 -17.26 -0.22
N SER A 76 -1.92 -18.23 -0.19
CA SER A 76 -0.69 -18.22 -1.01
C SER A 76 -0.87 -18.72 -2.45
N GLU A 77 -2.09 -19.12 -2.83
CA GLU A 77 -2.40 -19.71 -4.13
C GLU A 77 -3.66 -19.10 -4.74
N GLY A 78 -3.86 -19.27 -6.05
CA GLY A 78 -5.04 -18.82 -6.76
C GLY A 78 -5.29 -17.32 -6.63
N GLU A 79 -6.51 -16.96 -6.23
CA GLU A 79 -6.96 -15.56 -6.10
C GLU A 79 -6.20 -14.81 -5.01
N GLY A 80 -5.86 -15.44 -3.88
CA GLY A 80 -5.13 -14.80 -2.79
C GLY A 80 -3.74 -14.32 -3.23
N LYS A 81 -3.01 -15.16 -3.97
CA LYS A 81 -1.71 -14.77 -4.56
C LYS A 81 -1.85 -13.62 -5.56
N ALA A 82 -2.92 -13.61 -6.35
CA ALA A 82 -3.16 -12.54 -7.32
C ALA A 82 -3.42 -11.19 -6.63
N VAL A 83 -4.15 -11.19 -5.51
CA VAL A 83 -4.35 -10.01 -4.65
C VAL A 83 -3.00 -9.51 -4.12
N GLU A 84 -2.21 -10.40 -3.50
CA GLU A 84 -0.92 -10.03 -2.94
C GLU A 84 0.04 -9.40 -3.97
N ASP A 85 0.13 -10.00 -5.16
CA ASP A 85 0.96 -9.49 -6.24
C ASP A 85 0.45 -8.15 -6.79
N ALA A 86 -0.88 -7.96 -6.86
CA ALA A 86 -1.48 -6.69 -7.27
C ALA A 86 -1.18 -5.57 -6.26
N ILE A 87 -1.27 -5.85 -4.95
CA ILE A 87 -0.94 -4.89 -3.89
C ILE A 87 0.52 -4.43 -4.02
N LEU A 88 1.46 -5.37 -4.20
CA LEU A 88 2.88 -5.02 -4.37
C LEU A 88 3.13 -4.17 -5.62
N ARG A 89 2.39 -4.40 -6.70
CA ARG A 89 2.45 -3.57 -7.91
C ARG A 89 1.77 -2.20 -7.73
N GLY A 90 0.85 -2.06 -6.77
CA GLY A 90 0.03 -0.86 -6.58
C GLY A 90 -1.17 -0.84 -7.53
N GLU A 91 -1.71 -2.01 -7.86
CA GLU A 91 -2.77 -2.23 -8.85
C GLU A 91 -4.01 -2.90 -8.23
N ASP A 92 -4.05 -3.04 -6.90
CA ASP A 92 -5.19 -3.65 -6.22
C ASP A 92 -6.34 -2.65 -6.03
N MET A 93 -7.58 -3.14 -6.05
CA MET A 93 -8.77 -2.29 -5.92
C MET A 93 -9.08 -1.93 -4.46
N ASP A 94 -8.71 -2.80 -3.52
CA ASP A 94 -8.94 -2.60 -2.09
C ASP A 94 -7.76 -1.92 -1.41
N VAL A 95 -6.58 -1.85 -2.06
CA VAL A 95 -5.42 -1.08 -1.62
C VAL A 95 -5.14 0.07 -2.59
N VAL A 96 -5.55 1.27 -2.21
CA VAL A 96 -5.46 2.47 -3.05
C VAL A 96 -4.25 3.32 -2.62
N GLU A 97 -3.34 3.57 -3.55
CA GLU A 97 -2.19 4.47 -3.35
C GLU A 97 -2.48 5.85 -3.95
N ILE A 98 -2.30 6.90 -3.14
CA ILE A 98 -2.56 8.28 -3.50
C ILE A 98 -1.29 9.08 -3.26
N ASP A 99 -0.83 9.81 -4.27
CA ASP A 99 0.22 10.81 -4.12
C ASP A 99 -0.39 12.10 -3.56
N GLY A 100 -0.04 12.43 -2.32
CA GLY A 100 -0.50 13.62 -1.63
C GLY A 100 -0.07 14.92 -2.29
N ALA A 101 0.99 14.93 -3.10
CA ALA A 101 1.38 16.13 -3.85
C ALA A 101 0.39 16.44 -4.99
N SER A 102 -0.13 15.41 -5.64
CA SER A 102 -1.04 15.51 -6.78
C SER A 102 -2.52 15.55 -6.38
N ASN A 103 -2.87 15.07 -5.18
CA ASN A 103 -4.24 14.97 -4.66
C ASN A 103 -4.37 15.73 -3.33
N ASN A 104 -3.89 16.97 -3.31
CA ASN A 104 -3.76 17.79 -2.10
C ASN A 104 -5.02 18.58 -1.71
N GLY A 105 -6.08 18.51 -2.53
CA GLY A 105 -7.28 19.33 -2.40
C GLY A 105 -8.29 18.76 -1.39
N VAL A 106 -9.13 19.65 -0.85
CA VAL A 106 -10.23 19.25 0.04
C VAL A 106 -11.27 18.38 -0.67
N GLN A 107 -11.44 18.55 -1.99
CA GLN A 107 -12.35 17.72 -2.77
C GLN A 107 -11.82 16.28 -2.89
N ASP A 108 -10.52 16.13 -3.20
CA ASP A 108 -9.86 14.82 -3.26
C ASP A 108 -9.99 14.06 -1.93
N ALA A 109 -9.80 14.76 -0.81
CA ALA A 109 -9.99 14.20 0.52
C ALA A 109 -11.44 13.75 0.78
N ARG A 110 -12.43 14.51 0.34
CA ARG A 110 -13.85 14.13 0.48
C ARG A 110 -14.19 12.91 -0.38
N ASP A 111 -13.66 12.85 -1.59
CA ASP A 111 -13.87 11.73 -2.50
C ASP A 111 -13.19 10.47 -1.94
N LEU A 112 -12.01 10.60 -1.31
CA LEU A 112 -11.35 9.53 -0.56
C LEU A 112 -12.26 9.00 0.55
N ILE A 113 -12.78 9.88 1.41
CA ILE A 113 -13.66 9.50 2.54
C ILE A 113 -14.93 8.78 2.05
N ALA A 114 -15.57 9.32 1.01
CA ALA A 114 -16.75 8.72 0.42
C ALA A 114 -16.47 7.30 -0.09
N ASN A 115 -15.34 7.10 -0.78
CA ASN A 115 -14.92 5.79 -1.25
C ASN A 115 -14.50 4.86 -0.11
N ALA A 116 -13.88 5.37 0.95
CA ALA A 116 -13.46 4.58 2.11
C ALA A 116 -14.65 3.95 2.85
N SER A 117 -15.82 4.58 2.77
CA SER A 117 -17.07 4.06 3.36
C SER A 117 -17.65 2.85 2.60
N ILE A 118 -17.14 2.54 1.41
CA ILE A 118 -17.58 1.39 0.61
C ILE A 118 -16.78 0.16 1.04
N ARG A 119 -17.49 -0.94 1.32
CA ARG A 119 -16.89 -2.23 1.70
C ARG A 119 -15.84 -2.71 0.68
N PRO A 120 -14.78 -3.40 1.13
CA PRO A 120 -13.82 -4.04 0.23
C PRO A 120 -14.52 -5.01 -0.73
N ALA A 121 -13.97 -5.17 -1.94
CA ALA A 121 -14.50 -6.04 -2.97
C ALA A 121 -14.10 -7.51 -2.77
N ARG A 122 -12.82 -7.75 -2.47
CA ARG A 122 -12.26 -9.12 -2.39
C ARG A 122 -11.30 -9.35 -1.22
N SER A 123 -10.86 -8.28 -0.55
CA SER A 123 -9.92 -8.33 0.56
C SER A 123 -10.60 -8.10 1.92
N PRO A 124 -10.00 -8.53 3.05
CA PRO A 124 -10.53 -8.24 4.38
C PRO A 124 -10.58 -6.73 4.71
N PHE A 125 -9.57 -5.96 4.29
CA PHE A 125 -9.45 -4.54 4.58
C PHE A 125 -9.43 -3.69 3.32
N LYS A 126 -9.99 -2.48 3.42
CA LYS A 126 -9.80 -1.40 2.46
C LYS A 126 -8.73 -0.46 2.99
N ILE A 127 -7.61 -0.35 2.28
CA ILE A 127 -6.40 0.31 2.76
C ILE A 127 -6.07 1.48 1.84
N TYR A 128 -5.85 2.64 2.43
CA TYR A 128 -5.37 3.83 1.72
C TYR A 128 -3.92 4.11 2.11
N ILE A 129 -3.04 4.18 1.10
CA ILE A 129 -1.65 4.60 1.27
C ILE A 129 -1.52 6.00 0.69
N ILE A 130 -1.33 7.00 1.56
CA ILE A 130 -1.13 8.39 1.14
C ILE A 130 0.36 8.70 1.21
N ASP A 131 1.03 8.71 0.05
CA ASP A 131 2.45 9.09 -0.03
C ASP A 131 2.59 10.62 0.03
N GLU A 132 3.70 11.09 0.60
CA GLU A 132 3.98 12.52 0.81
C GLU A 132 2.80 13.29 1.44
N VAL A 133 2.12 12.70 2.43
CA VAL A 133 0.92 13.27 3.11
C VAL A 133 1.11 14.71 3.62
N HIS A 134 2.34 15.12 3.89
CA HIS A 134 2.68 16.48 4.30
C HIS A 134 2.41 17.54 3.21
N MET A 135 2.20 17.11 1.97
CA MET A 135 1.85 17.97 0.83
C MET A 135 0.35 18.26 0.75
N LEU A 136 -0.49 17.60 1.56
CA LEU A 136 -1.92 17.89 1.63
C LEU A 136 -2.15 19.33 2.11
N SER A 137 -3.16 19.99 1.54
CA SER A 137 -3.60 21.28 2.07
C SER A 137 -4.17 21.12 3.48
N ASN A 138 -4.08 22.17 4.31
CA ASN A 138 -4.70 22.16 5.65
C ASN A 138 -6.20 21.81 5.60
N ALA A 139 -6.90 22.25 4.55
CA ALA A 139 -8.31 21.93 4.36
C ALA A 139 -8.54 20.43 4.08
N ALA A 140 -7.69 19.81 3.25
CA ALA A 140 -7.74 18.38 2.99
C ALA A 140 -7.41 17.57 4.25
N PHE A 141 -6.36 17.95 4.99
CA PHE A 141 -5.98 17.28 6.23
C PHE A 141 -7.10 17.33 7.27
N ASN A 142 -7.71 18.50 7.47
CA ASN A 142 -8.83 18.67 8.39
C ASN A 142 -10.06 17.85 7.99
N ALA A 143 -10.31 17.65 6.70
CA ALA A 143 -11.40 16.80 6.23
C ALA A 143 -11.17 15.33 6.61
N LEU A 144 -9.91 14.86 6.56
CA LEU A 144 -9.54 13.48 6.91
C LEU A 144 -9.59 13.21 8.42
N LEU A 145 -9.40 14.21 9.28
CA LEU A 145 -9.34 14.03 10.74
C LEU A 145 -10.50 13.21 11.30
N LYS A 146 -11.75 13.55 10.93
CA LYS A 146 -12.93 12.84 11.43
C LYS A 146 -12.91 11.35 11.07
N THR A 147 -12.46 11.03 9.86
CA THR A 147 -12.40 9.64 9.37
C THR A 147 -11.22 8.89 9.99
N MET A 148 -10.14 9.58 10.33
CA MET A 148 -9.02 8.98 11.06
C MET A 148 -9.38 8.71 12.52
N GLU A 149 -10.19 9.56 13.16
CA GLU A 149 -10.63 9.35 14.55
C GLU A 149 -11.69 8.24 14.65
N GLU A 150 -12.61 8.17 13.68
CA GLU A 150 -13.72 7.20 13.63
C GLU A 150 -13.80 6.56 12.23
N PRO A 151 -12.95 5.57 11.93
CA PRO A 151 -12.96 4.90 10.62
C PRO A 151 -14.23 4.05 10.42
N PRO A 152 -14.75 3.95 9.17
CA PRO A 152 -15.94 3.17 8.82
C PRO A 152 -15.76 1.65 8.88
#